data_AF-A0A0A6VT40-F1
#
_entry.id   AF-A0A0A6VT40-F1
#
_cell.length_a   1.000
_cell.length_b   1.000
_cell.length_c   1.000
_cell.angle_alpha   90.00
_cell.angle_beta   90.00
_cell.angle_gamma   90.00
#
_symmetry.space_group_name_H-M   'P 1'
#
loop_
_entity.id
_entity.type
_entity.pdbx_description
1 polymer ?
#
loop_
_entity_poly.entity_id
_entity_poly.type
_entity_poly.pdbx_seq_one_letter_code
_entity_poly.pdbx_strand_id
1 'polypeptide(L)'
;MRIALFATCIVDAMYPRVALATVRVLERLGHEVVFPPGQGCCSQMHVNSGYFDDALPVVRNHVQAFSAADYDVAVAPSGSCVASLGHQQPMIARAGGDEALAQEAAAVAATTYELSQLLTDVLGVHDAAAQLGSWFPHRVTYHPSCHGMRLLRLGDRQKDLVASVGDIDFVELPDAEECCGFGGTFS
;
A
#
# COMPACT_ATOMS: atom_id res chain seq x y z
N MET A 1 9.18 5.16 -15.56
CA MET A 1 7.75 5.22 -15.24
C MET A 1 7.50 6.37 -14.29
N ARG A 2 6.32 6.98 -14.40
CA ARG A 2 5.74 7.94 -13.47
C ARG A 2 4.89 7.16 -12.47
N ILE A 3 5.30 7.14 -11.20
CA ILE A 3 4.65 6.35 -10.16
C ILE A 3 3.96 7.30 -9.18
N ALA A 4 2.64 7.19 -9.07
CA ALA A 4 1.89 7.98 -8.10
C ALA A 4 2.04 7.40 -6.70
N LEU A 5 2.60 8.18 -5.78
CA LEU A 5 2.65 7.82 -4.37
C LEU A 5 1.29 8.07 -3.72
N PHE A 6 0.66 7.00 -3.25
CA PHE A 6 -0.38 7.06 -2.24
C PHE A 6 0.25 7.02 -0.86
N ALA A 7 0.41 8.19 -0.24
CA ALA A 7 1.09 8.29 1.05
C ALA A 7 0.34 7.57 2.16
N THR A 8 -1.00 7.50 2.09
CA THR A 8 -1.91 7.01 3.14
C THR A 8 -2.00 7.94 4.35
N CYS A 9 -3.14 7.92 5.05
CA CYS A 9 -3.40 8.87 6.14
C CYS A 9 -2.47 8.70 7.35
N ILE A 10 -2.19 7.47 7.78
CA ILE A 10 -1.34 7.21 8.96
C ILE A 10 0.12 7.56 8.67
N VAL A 11 0.62 7.17 7.49
CA VAL A 11 1.99 7.50 7.12
C VAL A 11 2.16 9.01 6.96
N ASP A 12 1.24 9.70 6.29
CA ASP A 12 1.33 11.16 6.10
C ASP A 12 1.29 11.91 7.44
N ALA A 13 0.38 11.53 8.34
CA ALA A 13 0.19 12.23 9.62
C ALA A 13 1.19 11.84 10.71
N MET A 14 1.62 10.58 10.78
CA MET A 14 2.38 10.04 11.93
C MET A 14 3.78 9.56 11.58
N TYR A 15 3.98 9.02 10.38
CA TYR A 15 5.25 8.40 9.98
C TYR A 15 5.71 8.85 8.59
N PRO A 16 5.83 10.17 8.30
CA PRO A 16 6.05 10.69 6.95
C PRO A 16 7.38 10.20 6.35
N ARG A 17 8.34 9.80 7.20
CA ARG A 17 9.59 9.16 6.78
C ARG A 17 9.38 7.90 5.94
N VAL A 18 8.25 7.19 6.09
CA VAL A 18 7.93 5.98 5.31
C VAL A 18 7.58 6.34 3.87
N ALA A 19 6.79 7.39 3.65
CA ALA A 19 6.53 7.94 2.32
C ALA A 19 7.84 8.41 1.66
N LEU A 20 8.66 9.18 2.39
CA LEU A 20 9.96 9.63 1.88
C LEU A 20 10.92 8.48 1.56
N ALA A 21 10.94 7.41 2.36
CA ALA A 21 11.73 6.21 2.08
C ALA A 21 11.24 5.50 0.81
N THR A 22 9.91 5.41 0.62
CA THR A 22 9.29 4.85 -0.59
C THR A 22 9.72 5.63 -1.83
N VAL A 23 9.67 6.97 -1.78
CA VAL A 23 10.16 7.84 -2.86
C VAL A 23 11.62 7.54 -3.18
N ARG A 24 12.50 7.52 -2.17
CA ARG A 24 13.93 7.27 -2.37
C ARG A 24 14.23 5.92 -3.01
N VAL A 25 13.49 4.87 -2.64
CA VAL A 25 13.64 3.54 -3.25
C VAL A 25 13.27 3.60 -4.74
N LEU A 26 12.13 4.20 -5.07
CA LEU A 26 11.64 4.25 -6.45
C LEU A 26 12.50 5.16 -7.35
N GLU A 27 12.92 6.32 -6.84
CA GLU A 27 13.84 7.22 -7.56
C GLU A 27 15.22 6.58 -7.77
N ARG A 28 15.69 5.79 -6.80
CA ARG A 28 16.95 5.04 -6.95
C ARG A 28 16.89 3.98 -8.05
N LEU A 29 15.71 3.45 -8.32
CA LEU A 29 15.43 2.56 -9.46
C LEU A 29 15.21 3.34 -10.78
N GLY A 30 15.32 4.67 -10.76
CA GLY A 30 15.20 5.53 -11.95
C GLY A 30 13.77 5.91 -12.32
N HIS A 31 12.81 5.77 -11.41
CA HIS A 31 11.43 6.19 -11.64
C HIS A 31 11.18 7.63 -11.19
N GLU A 32 10.24 8.31 -11.85
CA GLU A 32 9.72 9.60 -11.38
C GLU A 32 8.58 9.32 -10.41
N VAL A 33 8.63 9.90 -9.22
CA VAL A 33 7.54 9.77 -8.23
C VAL A 33 6.72 11.05 -8.23
N VAL A 34 5.42 10.91 -8.47
CA VAL A 34 4.45 12.02 -8.44
C VAL A 34 3.55 11.88 -7.22
N PHE A 35 3.06 13.01 -6.72
CA PHE A 35 2.14 13.05 -5.58
C PHE A 35 0.81 13.67 -6.04
N PRO A 36 -0.23 12.85 -6.30
CA PRO A 36 -1.55 13.37 -6.67
C PRO A 36 -2.08 14.36 -5.62
N PRO A 37 -2.38 15.62 -6.00
CA PRO A 37 -2.88 16.61 -5.05
C PRO A 37 -4.30 16.25 -4.61
N GLY A 38 -4.63 16.56 -3.35
CA GLY A 38 -5.95 16.27 -2.79
C GLY A 38 -6.19 14.80 -2.43
N GLN A 39 -5.19 13.93 -2.56
CA GLN A 39 -5.28 12.57 -2.01
C GLN A 39 -5.52 12.61 -0.49
N GLY A 40 -6.26 11.62 0.02
CA GLY A 40 -6.65 11.55 1.42
C GLY A 40 -6.72 10.11 1.92
N CYS A 41 -7.56 9.83 2.92
CA CYS A 41 -7.74 8.46 3.42
C CYS A 41 -8.31 7.51 2.35
N CYS A 42 -7.97 6.22 2.41
CA CYS A 42 -8.58 5.16 1.58
C CYS A 42 -10.03 4.81 2.00
N SER A 43 -10.50 5.41 3.10
CA SER A 43 -11.80 5.17 3.74
C SER A 43 -11.96 3.87 4.53
N GLN A 44 -10.92 3.02 4.61
CA GLN A 44 -11.00 1.73 5.31
C GLN A 44 -11.58 1.82 6.72
N MET A 45 -11.17 2.82 7.51
CA MET A 45 -11.61 2.98 8.90
C MET A 45 -13.13 3.26 9.01
N HIS A 46 -13.69 4.06 8.10
CA HIS A 46 -15.13 4.31 8.05
C HIS A 46 -15.89 3.03 7.72
N VAL A 47 -15.42 2.29 6.71
CA VAL A 47 -16.04 1.04 6.27
C VAL A 47 -16.01 -0.01 7.37
N ASN A 48 -14.85 -0.20 8.01
CA ASN A 48 -14.69 -1.18 9.08
C ASN A 48 -15.55 -0.88 10.32
N SER A 49 -15.93 0.39 10.51
CA SER A 49 -16.80 0.84 11.61
C SER A 49 -18.28 0.99 11.21
N GLY A 50 -18.64 0.64 9.97
CA GLY A 50 -20.02 0.69 9.47
C GLY A 50 -20.52 2.07 9.03
N TYR A 51 -19.65 3.08 8.97
CA TYR A 51 -19.99 4.44 8.54
C TYR A 51 -19.95 4.57 7.01
N PHE A 52 -20.86 3.87 6.31
CA PHE A 52 -20.84 3.80 4.84
C PHE A 52 -21.21 5.13 4.18
N ASP A 53 -22.17 5.85 4.76
CA ASP A 53 -22.58 7.17 4.27
C ASP A 53 -21.42 8.17 4.36
N ASP A 54 -20.62 8.11 5.43
CA ASP A 54 -19.42 8.93 5.60
C ASP A 54 -18.23 8.42 4.77
N ALA A 55 -18.20 7.11 4.46
CA ALA A 55 -17.16 6.53 3.63
C ALA A 55 -17.27 7.00 2.16
N LEU A 56 -18.49 7.10 1.63
CA LEU A 56 -18.73 7.45 0.22
C LEU A 56 -18.04 8.74 -0.25
N PRO A 57 -18.13 9.89 0.45
CA PRO A 57 -17.42 11.10 0.03
C PRO A 57 -15.88 10.94 0.10
N VAL A 58 -15.36 10.17 1.06
CA VAL A 58 -13.92 9.90 1.17
C VAL A 58 -13.44 9.03 -0.01
N VAL A 59 -14.21 8.01 -0.38
CA VAL A 59 -13.96 7.19 -1.57
C VAL A 59 -13.97 8.06 -2.83
N ARG A 60 -14.99 8.91 -2.99
CA ARG A 60 -15.07 9.83 -4.14
C ARG A 60 -13.84 10.72 -4.25
N ASN A 61 -13.39 11.31 -3.13
CA ASN A 61 -12.19 12.14 -3.11
C ASN A 61 -10.94 11.36 -3.52
N HIS A 62 -10.75 10.15 -2.98
CA HIS A 62 -9.61 9.30 -3.34
C HIS A 62 -9.61 8.98 -4.84
N VAL A 63 -10.75 8.50 -5.37
CA VAL A 63 -10.87 8.15 -6.80
C VAL A 63 -10.63 9.37 -7.69
N GLN A 64 -11.16 10.54 -7.33
CA GLN A 64 -10.95 11.77 -8.08
C GLN A 64 -9.47 12.19 -8.10
N ALA A 65 -8.79 12.14 -6.95
CA ALA A 65 -7.38 12.53 -6.85
C ALA A 65 -6.48 11.67 -7.74
N PHE A 66 -6.71 10.36 -7.77
CA PHE A 66 -5.92 9.43 -8.58
C PHE A 66 -6.36 9.41 -10.04
N SER A 67 -7.65 9.52 -10.36
CA SER A 67 -8.11 9.51 -11.76
C SER A 67 -7.75 10.81 -12.51
N ALA A 68 -7.56 11.92 -11.80
CA ALA A 68 -7.17 13.20 -12.40
C ALA A 68 -5.65 13.37 -12.57
N ALA A 69 -4.84 12.49 -11.98
CA ALA A 69 -3.39 12.56 -12.03
C ALA A 69 -2.82 11.79 -13.22
N ASP A 70 -1.73 12.28 -13.79
CA ASP A 70 -1.01 11.63 -14.88
C ASP A 70 0.12 10.74 -14.34
N TYR A 71 -0.07 9.43 -14.37
CA TYR A 71 0.88 8.41 -13.93
C TYR A 71 0.68 7.07 -14.66
N ASP A 72 1.68 6.19 -14.59
CA ASP A 72 1.62 4.84 -15.16
C ASP A 72 0.98 3.84 -14.18
N VAL A 73 1.44 3.87 -12.92
CA VAL A 73 0.93 3.06 -11.81
C VAL A 73 0.93 3.85 -10.50
N ALA A 74 0.11 3.43 -9.54
CA ALA A 74 0.12 3.95 -8.18
C ALA A 74 0.77 2.96 -7.20
N VAL A 75 1.33 3.47 -6.10
CA VAL A 75 1.97 2.66 -5.06
C VAL A 75 1.59 3.17 -3.68
N ALA A 76 1.32 2.24 -2.75
CA ALA A 76 1.17 2.58 -1.34
C ALA A 76 2.03 1.68 -0.45
N PRO A 77 2.74 2.22 0.56
CA PRO A 77 3.45 1.43 1.57
C PRO A 77 2.49 0.90 2.66
N SER A 78 1.35 0.36 2.23
CA SER A 78 0.30 -0.13 3.14
C SER A 78 -0.57 -1.19 2.47
N GLY A 79 -0.43 -2.44 2.92
CA GLY A 79 -1.28 -3.54 2.45
C GLY A 79 -2.76 -3.33 2.79
N SER A 80 -3.09 -2.66 3.90
CA SER A 80 -4.49 -2.43 4.28
C SER A 80 -5.16 -1.39 3.38
N CYS A 81 -4.45 -0.32 3.03
CA CYS A 81 -4.96 0.69 2.11
C CYS A 81 -5.17 0.10 0.71
N VAL A 82 -4.17 -0.59 0.15
CA VAL A 82 -4.28 -1.19 -1.19
C VAL A 82 -5.41 -2.24 -1.24
N ALA A 83 -5.55 -3.06 -0.19
CA ALA A 83 -6.66 -4.01 -0.11
C ALA A 83 -8.03 -3.32 -0.04
N SER A 84 -8.12 -2.20 0.68
CA SER A 84 -9.34 -1.38 0.75
C SER A 84 -9.74 -0.81 -0.60
N LEU A 85 -8.76 -0.35 -1.41
CA LEU A 85 -9.03 0.16 -2.75
C LEU A 85 -9.73 -0.88 -3.62
N GLY A 86 -9.21 -2.11 -3.65
CA GLY A 86 -9.76 -3.17 -4.49
C GLY A 86 -11.05 -3.79 -3.97
N HIS A 87 -11.18 -3.95 -2.66
CA HIS A 87 -12.30 -4.68 -2.06
C HIS A 87 -13.44 -3.78 -1.58
N GLN A 88 -13.13 -2.62 -0.99
CA GLN A 88 -14.10 -1.80 -0.27
C GLN A 88 -14.59 -0.60 -1.08
N GLN A 89 -13.72 0.12 -1.78
CA GLN A 89 -14.13 1.35 -2.48
C GLN A 89 -15.21 1.12 -3.54
N PRO A 90 -15.10 0.13 -4.45
CA PRO A 90 -16.18 -0.18 -5.40
C PRO A 90 -17.47 -0.61 -4.69
N MET A 91 -17.37 -1.34 -3.58
CA MET A 91 -18.53 -1.79 -2.81
C MET A 91 -19.27 -0.61 -2.19
N ILE A 92 -18.55 0.35 -1.60
CA ILE A 92 -19.14 1.56 -1.01
C ILE A 92 -19.78 2.45 -2.08
N ALA A 93 -19.11 2.63 -3.23
CA ALA A 93 -19.68 3.39 -4.34
C ALA A 93 -20.99 2.77 -4.85
N ARG A 94 -21.06 1.45 -4.99
CA ARG A 94 -22.30 0.74 -5.36
C ARG A 94 -23.38 0.85 -4.31
N ALA A 95 -23.04 0.70 -3.03
CA ALA A 95 -23.98 0.87 -1.93
C ALA A 95 -24.59 2.28 -1.91
N GLY A 96 -23.80 3.30 -2.29
CA GLY A 96 -24.25 4.68 -2.50
C GLY A 96 -25.00 4.95 -3.81
N GLY A 97 -25.22 3.93 -4.65
CA GLY A 97 -25.92 4.06 -5.93
C GLY A 97 -25.10 4.69 -7.06
N ASP A 98 -23.77 4.73 -6.96
CA ASP A 98 -22.88 5.35 -7.94
C ASP A 98 -22.00 4.29 -8.65
N GLU A 99 -22.55 3.65 -9.67
CA GLU A 99 -21.84 2.61 -10.43
C GLU A 99 -20.66 3.19 -11.25
N ALA A 100 -20.74 4.45 -11.69
CA ALA A 100 -19.65 5.10 -12.40
C ALA A 100 -18.43 5.25 -11.48
N LEU A 101 -18.63 5.77 -10.26
CA LEU A 101 -17.60 5.83 -9.25
C LEU A 101 -17.07 4.44 -8.88
N ALA A 102 -17.92 3.42 -8.84
CA ALA A 102 -17.48 2.06 -8.54
C ALA A 102 -16.53 1.50 -9.62
N GLN A 103 -16.79 1.80 -10.89
CA GLN A 103 -15.93 1.40 -12.01
C GLN A 103 -14.60 2.17 -11.98
N GLU A 104 -14.63 3.48 -11.74
CA GLU A 104 -13.42 4.29 -11.58
C GLU A 104 -12.58 3.84 -10.39
N ALA A 105 -13.21 3.55 -9.24
CA ALA A 105 -12.54 2.99 -8.07
C ALA A 105 -11.84 1.67 -8.38
N ALA A 106 -12.52 0.78 -9.12
CA ALA A 106 -11.93 -0.49 -9.55
C ALA A 106 -10.75 -0.30 -10.52
N ALA A 107 -10.82 0.69 -11.41
CA ALA A 107 -9.74 1.01 -12.34
C ALA A 107 -8.50 1.57 -11.62
N VAL A 108 -8.69 2.50 -10.67
CA VAL A 108 -7.61 3.00 -9.81
C VAL A 108 -7.00 1.85 -9.01
N ALA A 109 -7.81 1.00 -8.40
CA ALA A 109 -7.33 -0.14 -7.63
C ALA A 109 -6.55 -1.15 -8.47
N ALA A 110 -6.97 -1.41 -9.72
CA ALA A 110 -6.31 -2.35 -10.63
C ALA A 110 -4.89 -1.91 -11.03
N THR A 111 -4.57 -0.62 -10.90
CA THR A 111 -3.26 -0.03 -11.20
C THR A 111 -2.52 0.47 -9.96
N THR A 112 -3.04 0.14 -8.76
CA THR A 112 -2.40 0.49 -7.49
C THR A 112 -1.81 -0.74 -6.83
N TYR A 113 -0.51 -0.69 -6.54
CA TYR A 113 0.25 -1.79 -5.98
C TYR A 113 0.67 -1.51 -4.55
N GLU A 114 0.76 -2.57 -3.74
CA GLU A 114 1.52 -2.51 -2.50
C GLU A 114 3.02 -2.43 -2.83
N LEU A 115 3.83 -1.76 -2.00
CA LEU A 115 5.24 -1.49 -2.32
C LEU A 115 6.04 -2.75 -2.68
N SER A 116 5.95 -3.82 -1.88
CA SER A 116 6.65 -5.06 -2.19
C SER A 116 6.15 -5.70 -3.47
N GLN A 117 4.84 -5.67 -3.71
CA GLN A 117 4.23 -6.17 -4.95
C GLN A 117 4.74 -5.41 -6.18
N LEU A 118 4.83 -4.07 -6.10
CA LEU A 118 5.39 -3.27 -7.17
C LEU A 118 6.86 -3.63 -7.42
N LEU A 119 7.65 -3.66 -6.35
CA LEU A 119 9.08 -3.95 -6.42
C LEU A 119 9.33 -5.33 -7.05
N THR A 120 8.64 -6.37 -6.61
CA THR A 120 8.86 -7.72 -7.11
C THR A 120 8.20 -7.96 -8.45
N ASP A 121 6.89 -7.73 -8.57
CA ASP A 121 6.09 -8.27 -9.67
C ASP A 121 6.12 -7.37 -10.92
N VAL A 122 6.40 -6.08 -10.74
CA VAL A 122 6.42 -5.09 -11.83
C VAL A 122 7.85 -4.66 -12.13
N LEU A 123 8.66 -4.37 -11.11
CA LEU A 123 10.01 -3.83 -11.27
C LEU A 123 11.11 -4.91 -11.28
N GLY A 124 10.80 -6.16 -10.93
CA GLY A 124 11.75 -7.28 -10.95
C GLY A 124 12.86 -7.16 -9.89
N VAL A 125 12.57 -6.49 -8.77
CA VAL A 125 13.47 -6.39 -7.62
C VAL A 125 13.24 -7.61 -6.72
N HIS A 126 14.23 -8.50 -6.69
CA HIS A 126 14.21 -9.73 -5.89
C HIS A 126 15.44 -9.83 -4.97
N ASP A 127 16.44 -8.97 -5.15
CA ASP A 127 17.61 -8.86 -4.29
C ASP A 127 17.87 -7.39 -3.93
N ALA A 128 17.49 -7.01 -2.72
CA ALA A 128 17.61 -5.64 -2.24
C ALA A 128 19.08 -5.20 -2.10
N ALA A 129 19.99 -6.09 -1.71
CA ALA A 129 21.41 -5.76 -1.63
C ALA A 129 21.99 -5.47 -3.02
N ALA A 130 21.76 -6.38 -3.97
CA ALA A 130 22.34 -6.28 -5.31
C ALA A 130 21.72 -5.15 -6.15
N GLN A 131 20.39 -4.99 -6.09
CA GLN A 131 19.66 -4.08 -6.98
C GLN A 131 19.44 -2.68 -6.38
N LEU A 132 19.36 -2.57 -5.05
CA LEU A 132 19.17 -1.28 -4.36
C LEU A 132 20.41 -0.85 -3.57
N GLY A 133 21.39 -1.72 -3.35
CA GLY A 133 22.49 -1.43 -2.42
C GLY A 133 22.03 -1.37 -0.97
N SER A 134 20.91 -2.02 -0.64
CA SER A 134 20.35 -2.03 0.71
C SER A 134 21.28 -2.81 1.65
N TRP A 135 21.58 -2.21 2.80
CA TRP A 135 22.48 -2.78 3.80
C TRP A 135 22.00 -2.43 5.20
N PHE A 136 21.94 -3.43 6.10
CA PHE A 136 21.45 -3.25 7.45
C PHE A 136 21.97 -4.37 8.39
N PRO A 137 23.11 -4.19 9.08
CA PRO A 137 23.82 -5.24 9.83
C PRO A 137 23.23 -5.45 11.22
N HIS A 138 21.92 -5.67 11.28
CA HIS A 138 21.19 -5.82 12.51
C HIS A 138 20.28 -7.04 12.43
N ARG A 139 19.95 -7.56 13.61
CA ARG A 139 18.96 -8.63 13.75
C ARG A 139 17.57 -8.09 13.51
N VAL A 140 16.88 -8.64 12.52
CA VAL A 140 15.56 -8.18 12.08
C VAL A 140 14.62 -9.36 11.95
N THR A 141 13.35 -9.13 12.26
CA THR A 141 12.26 -10.04 11.92
C THR A 141 11.20 -9.30 11.13
N TYR A 142 10.36 -10.03 10.39
CA TYR A 142 9.27 -9.47 9.61
C TYR A 142 7.93 -9.95 10.19
N HIS A 143 7.05 -9.00 10.50
CA HIS A 143 5.68 -9.29 10.90
C HIS A 143 4.74 -9.05 9.70
N PRO A 144 4.17 -10.10 9.10
CA PRO A 144 3.32 -9.95 7.93
C PRO A 144 1.97 -9.32 8.27
N SER A 145 1.54 -8.33 7.49
CA SER A 145 0.21 -7.76 7.69
C SER A 145 -0.89 -8.74 7.23
N CYS A 146 -1.95 -8.87 8.02
CA CYS A 146 -3.08 -9.73 7.67
C CYS A 146 -3.76 -9.34 6.35
N HIS A 147 -3.81 -8.05 6.01
CA HIS A 147 -4.32 -7.56 4.73
C HIS A 147 -3.39 -7.94 3.56
N GLY A 148 -2.07 -7.86 3.76
CA GLY A 148 -1.08 -8.31 2.78
C GLY A 148 -1.18 -9.81 2.50
N MET A 149 -1.31 -10.63 3.55
CA MET A 149 -1.37 -12.08 3.39
C MET A 149 -2.73 -12.58 2.89
N ARG A 150 -3.83 -12.09 3.48
CA ARG A 150 -5.17 -12.68 3.25
C ARG A 150 -5.93 -12.02 2.11
N LEU A 151 -5.83 -10.70 1.96
CA LEU A 151 -6.56 -9.97 0.91
C LEU A 151 -5.71 -9.77 -0.35
N LEU A 152 -4.47 -9.33 -0.20
CA LEU A 152 -3.56 -9.10 -1.34
C LEU A 152 -2.80 -10.36 -1.77
N ARG A 153 -2.74 -11.39 -0.93
CA ARG A 153 -2.06 -12.68 -1.21
C ARG A 153 -0.60 -12.49 -1.63
N LEU A 154 0.10 -11.62 -0.93
CA LEU A 154 1.48 -11.25 -1.24
C LEU A 154 2.49 -12.38 -1.02
N GLY A 155 2.11 -13.43 -0.29
CA GLY A 155 2.98 -14.59 -0.05
C GLY A 155 4.25 -14.14 0.65
N ASP A 156 5.41 -14.56 0.12
CA ASP A 156 6.71 -14.27 0.72
C ASP A 156 7.38 -13.00 0.19
N ARG A 157 6.75 -12.23 -0.72
CA ARG A 157 7.37 -11.05 -1.38
C ARG A 157 8.06 -10.09 -0.42
N GLN A 158 7.37 -9.67 0.64
CA GLN A 158 7.96 -8.78 1.65
C GLN A 158 9.10 -9.44 2.41
N LYS A 159 8.91 -10.69 2.81
CA LYS A 159 9.88 -11.44 3.61
C LYS A 159 11.18 -11.63 2.83
N ASP A 160 11.07 -12.05 1.58
CA ASP A 160 12.21 -12.30 0.68
C ASP A 160 12.95 -10.99 0.35
N LEU A 161 12.23 -9.89 0.14
CA LEU A 161 12.86 -8.57 -0.03
C LEU A 161 13.64 -8.12 1.22
N VAL A 162 13.10 -8.33 2.42
CA VAL A 162 13.81 -7.99 3.66
C VAL A 162 15.01 -8.91 3.87
N ALA A 163 14.85 -10.22 3.65
CA ALA A 163 15.92 -11.21 3.83
C ALA A 163 17.08 -11.03 2.83
N SER A 164 16.84 -10.39 1.69
CA SER A 164 17.89 -10.07 0.70
C SER A 164 18.67 -8.78 0.97
N VAL A 165 18.41 -8.08 2.09
CA VAL A 165 19.20 -6.90 2.49
C VAL A 165 20.60 -7.33 2.95
N GLY A 166 21.63 -6.58 2.55
CA GLY A 166 23.02 -6.90 2.85
C GLY A 166 23.34 -6.89 4.35
N ASP A 167 24.09 -7.89 4.80
CA ASP A 167 24.51 -8.13 6.20
C ASP A 167 23.38 -8.27 7.23
N ILE A 168 22.13 -8.44 6.79
CA ILE A 168 21.00 -8.62 7.71
C ILE A 168 21.08 -9.96 8.46
N ASP A 169 20.85 -9.93 9.77
CA ASP A 169 20.60 -11.15 10.57
C ASP A 169 19.08 -11.38 10.62
N PHE A 170 18.53 -11.93 9.54
CA PHE A 170 17.09 -12.18 9.46
C PHE A 170 16.70 -13.39 10.30
N VAL A 171 15.74 -13.19 11.21
CA VAL A 171 15.17 -14.24 12.04
C VAL A 171 13.67 -14.36 11.84
N GLU A 172 13.19 -15.59 11.71
CA GLU A 172 11.76 -15.88 11.59
C GLU A 172 11.02 -15.48 12.87
N LEU A 173 9.83 -14.91 12.69
CA LEU A 173 8.94 -14.55 13.79
C LEU A 173 8.12 -15.79 14.19
N PRO A 174 8.21 -16.28 15.44
CA PRO A 174 7.27 -17.29 15.94
C PRO A 174 5.84 -16.76 15.83
N ASP A 175 4.91 -17.63 15.43
CA ASP A 175 3.50 -17.29 15.30
C ASP A 175 3.24 -16.10 14.35
N ALA A 176 4.03 -15.98 13.27
CA ALA A 176 3.96 -14.88 12.30
C ALA A 176 2.57 -14.64 11.69
N GLU A 177 1.68 -15.63 11.71
CA GLU A 177 0.30 -15.49 11.22
C GLU A 177 -0.66 -14.83 12.22
N GLU A 178 -0.22 -14.60 13.45
CA GLU A 178 -1.03 -13.92 14.47
C GLU A 178 -1.21 -12.44 14.17
N CYS A 179 -2.40 -11.94 14.49
CA CYS A 179 -2.74 -10.54 14.29
C CYS A 179 -1.96 -9.67 15.27
N CYS A 180 -1.35 -8.58 14.79
CA CYS A 180 -0.73 -7.56 15.66
C CYS A 180 -1.71 -6.84 16.60
N GLY A 181 -3.02 -7.04 16.45
CA GLY A 181 -4.06 -6.42 17.28
C GLY A 181 -4.43 -4.99 16.89
N PHE A 182 -3.73 -4.38 15.93
CA PHE A 182 -3.98 -2.99 15.52
C PHE A 182 -5.24 -2.79 14.67
N GLY A 183 -5.64 -3.77 13.86
CA GLY A 183 -6.76 -3.63 12.93
C GLY A 183 -8.14 -3.78 13.58
N GLY A 184 -9.16 -3.18 12.96
CA GLY A 184 -10.55 -3.26 13.40
C GLY A 184 -10.91 -2.16 14.40
N THR A 185 -12.00 -2.36 15.16
CA THR A 185 -12.44 -1.44 16.22
C THR A 185 -11.86 -1.78 17.59
N PHE A 186 -10.83 -2.64 17.64
CA PHE A 186 -10.25 -3.18 18.88
C PHE A 186 -9.05 -2.38 19.39
N SER A 187 -8.69 -1.27 18.74
CA SER A 187 -7.55 -0.40 19.02
C SER A 187 -7.96 1.02 19.39
#